data_AF-J3MIR5-F1
#
_entry.id   AF-J3MIR5-F1
#
_cell.length_a   1.000
_cell.length_b   1.000
_cell.length_c   1.000
_cell.angle_alpha   90.00
_cell.angle_beta   90.00
_cell.angle_gamma   90.00
#
_symmetry.space_group_name_H-M   'P 1'
#
loop_
_entity.id
_entity.type
_entity.pdbx_description
1 polymer ?
#
loop_
_entity_poly.entity_id
_entity_poly.type
_entity_poly.pdbx_seq_one_letter_code
_entity_poly.pdbx_strand_id
1 'polypeptide(L)'
;MDVHGSLTCGPGFSSSSSSLLFIGVTCTVVRSQLAKRAPAMSSSPSSSSPASAVAGRSPPVPHVVEDCLGIVQLLSDGTVTRSSDYSALALTCNAPSDLPVRWKDAVYDAGRGLRLRMVFVCGDSCGGNIAHHFTVGCASGKIALGPARLAGCVMLWPYFGGEEKMEAPPPADTSSAMNIALFDQMWRLALPAGATRDHPAANPFGPESPPLDGVVFPPVLIVDPEQDVLRDRVADYAARLEAMGKRVELVKFQGQGHGFFVFDPMSEASDELVRVVRRFVYGG
;
A
#
# COMPACT_ATOMS: atom_id res chain seq x y z
N MET A 1 -32.84 -15.36 2.43
CA MET A 1 -32.80 -15.25 3.91
C MET A 1 -32.03 -13.98 4.21
N ASP A 2 -32.77 -12.89 4.23
CA ASP A 2 -32.21 -11.56 4.45
C ASP A 2 -32.10 -11.31 5.95
N VAL A 3 -30.94 -10.85 6.40
CA VAL A 3 -30.72 -10.45 7.78
C VAL A 3 -30.72 -8.92 7.82
N HIS A 4 -31.88 -8.34 8.14
CA HIS A 4 -31.99 -6.92 8.44
C HIS A 4 -31.35 -6.61 9.80
N GLY A 5 -30.41 -5.66 9.82
CA GLY A 5 -30.05 -4.90 11.01
C GLY A 5 -30.43 -3.44 10.78
N SER A 6 -31.26 -2.86 11.65
CA SER A 6 -31.79 -1.50 11.52
C SER A 6 -31.63 -0.72 12.83
N LEU A 7 -31.12 0.51 12.76
CA LEU A 7 -31.14 1.51 13.83
C LEU A 7 -31.52 2.89 13.23
N THR A 8 -32.37 3.65 13.94
CA THR A 8 -33.09 4.86 13.47
C THR A 8 -33.21 5.87 14.61
N CYS A 9 -33.25 7.21 14.45
CA CYS A 9 -33.34 8.12 13.29
C CYS A 9 -32.29 9.26 13.42
N GLY A 10 -32.15 10.31 12.60
CA GLY A 10 -33.04 10.99 11.63
C GLY A 10 -33.63 12.30 12.23
N PRO A 11 -33.81 13.43 11.48
CA PRO A 11 -34.02 13.51 10.02
C PRO A 11 -33.08 14.47 9.25
N GLY A 12 -33.09 14.36 7.92
CA GLY A 12 -32.98 15.53 7.04
C GLY A 12 -31.59 15.94 6.52
N PHE A 13 -30.97 15.12 5.66
CA PHE A 13 -30.30 15.67 4.46
C PHE A 13 -30.46 14.71 3.27
N SER A 14 -31.08 15.22 2.21
CA SER A 14 -31.23 14.50 0.93
C SER A 14 -30.01 14.77 0.06
N SER A 15 -29.18 13.75 -0.18
CA SER A 15 -28.16 13.77 -1.23
C SER A 15 -28.00 12.36 -1.83
N SER A 16 -28.40 12.21 -3.08
CA SER A 16 -28.32 10.96 -3.84
C SER A 16 -26.92 10.79 -4.44
N SER A 17 -25.95 10.35 -3.63
CA SER A 17 -24.61 10.00 -4.10
C SER A 17 -24.39 8.48 -4.07
N SER A 18 -23.93 7.93 -5.18
CA SER A 18 -23.66 6.50 -5.37
C SER A 18 -22.23 6.16 -4.94
N SER A 19 -22.06 5.76 -3.68
CA SER A 19 -20.77 5.31 -3.14
C SER A 19 -20.60 3.80 -3.34
N LEU A 20 -19.51 3.39 -4.01
CA LEU A 20 -19.08 1.99 -4.10
C LEU A 20 -18.06 1.68 -3.00
N LEU A 21 -17.91 0.41 -2.63
CA LEU A 21 -16.80 -0.04 -1.78
C LEU A 21 -15.49 -0.05 -2.58
N PHE A 22 -14.53 0.73 -2.11
CA PHE A 22 -13.12 0.49 -2.36
C PHE A 22 -12.56 -0.38 -1.23
N ILE A 23 -11.82 -1.45 -1.56
CA ILE A 23 -10.82 -1.96 -0.61
C ILE A 23 -9.63 -1.02 -0.73
N GLY A 24 -9.72 0.11 -0.03
CA GLY A 24 -8.62 1.06 0.11
C GLY A 24 -7.59 0.49 1.05
N VAL A 25 -6.41 0.15 0.53
CA VAL A 25 -5.28 -0.29 1.35
C VAL A 25 -4.41 0.92 1.65
N THR A 26 -4.70 1.67 2.71
CA THR A 26 -3.74 2.64 3.27
C THR A 26 -2.87 1.91 4.30
N CYS A 27 -1.54 2.04 4.22
CA CYS A 27 -0.66 1.40 5.18
C CYS A 27 -0.72 2.06 6.57
N THR A 28 -1.49 1.45 7.48
CA THR A 28 -1.06 1.41 8.88
C THR A 28 0.05 0.36 8.98
N VAL A 29 1.24 0.73 9.47
CA VAL A 29 2.43 -0.15 9.53
C VAL A 29 2.25 -1.28 10.55
N VAL A 30 1.54 -2.33 10.16
CA VAL A 30 1.27 -3.53 10.96
C VAL A 30 2.00 -4.74 10.37
N ARG A 31 3.10 -5.14 11.02
CA ARG A 31 3.66 -6.48 10.88
C ARG A 31 3.66 -7.15 12.24
N SER A 32 2.69 -8.03 12.46
CA SER A 32 2.71 -8.99 13.57
C SER A 32 3.03 -10.40 13.04
N GLN A 33 3.45 -11.29 13.93
CA GLN A 33 3.63 -12.73 13.69
C GLN A 33 4.76 -13.13 12.72
N LEU A 34 6.02 -13.11 13.20
CA LEU A 34 7.04 -14.10 12.79
C LEU A 34 8.02 -14.40 13.94
N ALA A 35 7.52 -15.04 14.99
CA ALA A 35 8.34 -15.61 16.07
C ALA A 35 7.75 -16.95 16.54
N LYS A 36 7.84 -17.99 15.69
CA LYS A 36 7.48 -19.36 16.09
C LYS A 36 8.61 -19.99 16.89
N ARG A 37 8.35 -20.18 18.18
CA ARG A 37 8.90 -21.19 19.12
C ARG A 37 10.06 -22.07 18.60
N ALA A 38 11.23 -21.95 19.23
CA ALA A 38 12.14 -23.09 19.40
C ALA A 38 11.73 -23.91 20.65
N PRO A 39 11.92 -25.24 20.68
CA PRO A 39 11.55 -26.07 21.82
C PRO A 39 12.58 -26.00 22.95
N ALA A 40 12.12 -26.07 24.19
CA ALA A 40 13.01 -26.26 25.33
C ALA A 40 13.53 -27.71 25.36
N MET A 41 14.83 -27.90 25.14
CA MET A 41 15.51 -29.16 25.46
C MET A 41 16.12 -29.06 26.85
N SER A 42 15.78 -30.03 27.70
CA SER A 42 16.36 -30.17 29.04
C SER A 42 17.79 -30.70 28.96
N SER A 43 18.70 -30.09 29.72
CA SER A 43 19.96 -30.72 30.10
C SER A 43 20.23 -30.48 31.59
N SER A 44 20.48 -31.57 32.31
CA SER A 44 20.84 -31.55 33.74
C SER A 44 22.29 -31.08 33.92
N PRO A 45 22.65 -30.49 35.08
CA PRO A 45 23.96 -29.87 35.25
C PRO A 45 25.07 -30.91 35.46
N SER A 46 26.22 -30.69 34.81
CA SER A 46 27.50 -31.29 35.18
C SER A 46 28.54 -30.21 35.40
N SER A 47 29.44 -30.44 36.36
CA SER A 47 30.29 -29.43 36.99
C SER A 47 31.68 -29.30 36.37
N SER A 48 32.16 -28.07 36.17
CA SER A 48 33.61 -27.77 36.20
C SER A 48 33.90 -26.29 36.51
N SER A 49 35.11 -26.05 37.03
CA SER A 49 35.58 -24.89 37.81
C SER A 49 35.67 -23.53 37.08
N PRO A 50 35.79 -22.39 37.80
CA PRO A 50 35.59 -21.06 37.22
C PRO A 50 36.79 -20.56 36.42
N ALA A 51 36.53 -20.09 35.20
CA ALA A 51 37.46 -19.27 34.43
C ALA A 51 37.36 -17.79 34.86
N SER A 52 38.48 -17.08 34.74
CA SER A 52 38.67 -15.72 35.29
C SER A 52 37.62 -14.72 34.83
N ALA A 53 37.06 -13.95 35.76
CA ALA A 53 36.08 -12.91 35.48
C ALA A 53 36.72 -11.72 34.76
N VAL A 54 36.66 -11.72 33.43
CA VAL A 54 36.76 -10.47 32.67
C VAL A 54 35.58 -9.60 33.07
N ALA A 55 35.85 -8.40 33.58
CA ALA A 55 34.81 -7.45 33.97
C ALA A 55 33.95 -7.10 32.75
N GLY A 56 32.79 -7.76 32.65
CA GLY A 56 31.87 -7.55 31.55
C GLY A 56 31.38 -6.10 31.57
N ARG A 57 31.74 -5.32 30.54
CA ARG A 57 31.01 -4.09 30.24
C ARG A 57 29.54 -4.48 30.08
N SER A 58 28.66 -3.85 30.86
CA SER A 58 27.23 -3.92 30.60
C SER A 58 26.98 -3.60 29.11
N PRO A 59 26.08 -4.33 28.43
CA PRO A 59 25.74 -4.01 27.05
C PRO A 59 25.30 -2.53 26.98
N PRO A 60 25.70 -1.80 25.92
CA PRO A 60 25.33 -0.39 25.78
C PRO A 60 23.81 -0.25 25.77
N VAL A 61 23.30 0.81 26.39
CA VAL A 61 21.86 1.11 26.38
C VAL A 61 21.40 1.24 24.92
N PRO A 62 20.31 0.55 24.52
CA PRO A 62 19.77 0.67 23.17
C PRO A 62 19.46 2.13 22.82
N HIS A 63 19.94 2.57 21.66
CA HIS A 63 19.71 3.91 21.14
C HIS A 63 19.10 3.84 19.74
N VAL A 64 18.40 4.88 19.32
CA VAL A 64 17.76 4.96 18.00
C VAL A 64 18.83 4.97 16.91
N VAL A 65 18.71 4.07 15.93
CA VAL A 65 19.57 3.97 14.74
C VAL A 65 18.84 4.38 13.45
N GLU A 66 17.53 4.21 13.39
CA GLU A 66 16.66 4.84 12.37
C GLU A 66 15.40 5.40 13.03
N ASP A 67 14.96 6.57 12.57
CA ASP A 67 13.74 7.24 13.02
C ASP A 67 12.86 7.64 11.82
N CYS A 68 11.72 6.98 11.68
CA CYS A 68 10.71 7.30 10.68
C CYS A 68 9.63 8.20 11.29
N LEU A 69 9.87 9.52 11.21
CA LEU A 69 8.92 10.59 11.56
C LEU A 69 8.46 10.56 13.05
N GLY A 70 9.22 9.96 13.95
CA GLY A 70 8.83 9.68 15.33
C GLY A 70 7.80 8.55 15.46
N ILE A 71 7.31 7.98 14.35
CA ILE A 71 6.23 6.98 14.32
C ILE A 71 6.76 5.55 14.44
N VAL A 72 7.90 5.26 13.79
CA VAL A 72 8.59 3.97 13.89
C VAL A 72 10.06 4.23 14.11
N GLN A 73 10.63 3.70 15.19
CA GLN A 73 12.07 3.78 15.45
C GLN A 73 12.66 2.38 15.56
N LEU A 74 13.84 2.20 14.97
CA LEU A 74 14.68 1.02 15.14
C LEU A 74 15.77 1.35 16.17
N LEU A 75 15.95 0.49 17.17
CA LEU A 75 17.02 0.62 18.16
C LEU A 75 18.23 -0.25 17.80
N SER A 76 19.39 0.10 18.35
CA SER A 76 20.68 -0.56 18.10
C SER A 76 20.76 -2.04 18.51
N ASP A 77 19.78 -2.56 19.25
CA ASP A 77 19.63 -3.97 19.62
C ASP A 77 18.65 -4.75 18.72
N GLY A 78 18.07 -4.09 17.70
CA GLY A 78 17.05 -4.65 16.81
C GLY A 78 15.60 -4.46 17.29
N THR A 79 15.38 -3.82 18.45
CA THR A 79 14.03 -3.50 18.93
C THR A 79 13.36 -2.47 18.03
N VAL A 80 12.11 -2.71 17.64
CA VAL A 80 11.28 -1.74 16.88
C VAL A 80 10.21 -1.18 17.80
N THR A 81 10.26 0.14 18.06
CA THR A 81 9.19 0.86 18.76
C THR A 81 8.21 1.46 17.75
N ARG A 82 6.97 1.70 18.19
CA ARG A 82 5.95 2.39 17.41
C ARG A 82 5.28 3.43 18.29
N SER A 83 5.07 4.63 17.76
CA SER A 83 4.25 5.64 18.42
C SER A 83 2.78 5.18 18.49
N SER A 84 2.11 5.55 19.58
CA SER A 84 0.64 5.55 19.66
C SER A 84 0.03 6.88 19.22
N ASP A 85 0.85 7.94 19.14
CA ASP A 85 0.49 9.25 18.62
C ASP A 85 0.86 9.36 17.14
N TYR A 86 -0.17 9.48 16.30
CA TYR A 86 -0.07 9.65 14.86
C TYR A 86 -0.43 11.09 14.42
N SER A 87 -0.48 12.05 15.34
CA SER A 87 -0.78 13.47 15.02
C SER A 87 0.22 14.10 14.06
N ALA A 88 1.48 13.64 14.06
CA ALA A 88 2.48 14.02 13.05
C ALA A 88 2.14 13.50 11.63
N LEU A 89 1.28 12.48 11.53
CA LEU A 89 0.66 11.99 10.30
C LEU A 89 -0.81 12.41 10.23
N ALA A 90 -1.10 13.71 10.39
CA ALA A 90 -2.44 14.30 10.23
C ALA A 90 -2.91 14.28 8.75
N LEU A 91 -2.99 13.07 8.19
CA LEU A 91 -3.38 12.69 6.84
C LEU A 91 -4.89 12.39 6.74
N THR A 92 -5.63 12.67 7.82
CA THR A 92 -7.03 12.30 7.96
C THR A 92 -7.93 13.52 7.97
N CYS A 93 -8.64 13.74 6.85
CA CYS A 93 -9.97 14.29 6.94
C CYS A 93 -10.86 13.36 7.79
N ASN A 94 -11.82 13.91 8.54
CA ASN A 94 -12.74 13.12 9.38
C ASN A 94 -13.77 12.38 8.50
N ALA A 95 -13.33 11.31 7.84
CA ALA A 95 -14.22 10.41 7.12
C ALA A 95 -15.18 9.70 8.10
N PRO A 96 -16.50 9.71 7.85
CA PRO A 96 -17.45 8.97 8.69
C PRO A 96 -17.11 7.48 8.73
N SER A 97 -17.16 6.87 9.92
CA SER A 97 -16.86 5.44 10.10
C SER A 97 -17.96 4.51 9.58
N ASP A 98 -19.11 5.06 9.19
CA ASP A 98 -20.34 4.39 8.78
C ASP A 98 -20.70 4.61 7.30
N LEU A 99 -19.73 4.95 6.46
CA LEU A 99 -19.95 5.13 5.01
C LEU A 99 -20.67 3.92 4.38
N PRO A 100 -21.87 4.09 3.81
CA PRO A 100 -22.70 2.96 3.40
C PRO A 100 -22.14 2.28 2.15
N VAL A 101 -21.66 1.05 2.33
CA VAL A 101 -21.22 0.17 1.24
C VAL A 101 -22.41 -0.24 0.37
N ARG A 102 -22.41 0.21 -0.89
CA ARG A 102 -23.34 -0.30 -1.91
C ARG A 102 -22.63 -1.30 -2.82
N TRP A 103 -23.17 -2.51 -2.88
CA TRP A 103 -22.73 -3.54 -3.82
C TRP A 103 -23.42 -3.36 -5.17
N LYS A 104 -22.64 -3.41 -6.26
CA LYS A 104 -23.15 -3.50 -7.63
C LYS A 104 -22.70 -4.84 -8.21
N ASP A 105 -23.59 -5.83 -8.18
CA ASP A 105 -23.33 -7.11 -8.86
C ASP A 105 -23.72 -6.98 -10.34
N ALA A 106 -22.86 -7.45 -11.25
CA ALA A 106 -23.17 -7.56 -12.67
C ALA A 106 -24.12 -8.74 -12.91
N VAL A 107 -25.12 -8.58 -13.78
CA VAL A 107 -25.99 -9.70 -14.16
C VAL A 107 -25.23 -10.61 -15.11
N TYR A 108 -25.07 -11.87 -14.74
CA TYR A 108 -24.38 -12.88 -15.56
C TYR A 108 -25.38 -13.72 -16.37
N ASP A 109 -26.45 -14.19 -15.73
CA ASP A 109 -27.59 -14.85 -16.38
C ASP A 109 -28.87 -14.45 -15.65
N ALA A 110 -29.69 -13.62 -16.28
CA ALA A 110 -30.96 -13.16 -15.71
C ALA A 110 -31.99 -14.29 -15.56
N GLY A 111 -32.03 -15.23 -16.51
CA GLY A 111 -32.99 -16.35 -16.50
C GLY A 111 -32.70 -17.38 -15.42
N ARG A 112 -31.44 -17.48 -14.97
CA ARG A 112 -31.01 -18.31 -13.83
C ARG A 112 -30.78 -17.53 -12.54
N GLY A 113 -31.05 -16.22 -12.52
CA GLY A 113 -30.80 -15.34 -11.38
C GLY A 113 -29.32 -15.18 -10.99
N LEU A 114 -28.39 -15.55 -11.87
CA LEU A 114 -26.95 -15.52 -11.59
C LEU A 114 -26.42 -14.08 -11.70
N ARG A 115 -25.79 -13.63 -10.62
CA ARG A 115 -25.11 -12.34 -10.53
C ARG A 115 -23.67 -12.54 -10.10
N LEU A 116 -22.81 -11.65 -10.55
CA LEU A 116 -21.37 -11.70 -10.36
C LEU A 116 -20.92 -10.44 -9.62
N ARG A 117 -20.29 -10.62 -8.46
CA ARG A 117 -19.79 -9.49 -7.67
C ARG A 117 -18.51 -8.94 -8.28
N MET A 118 -18.58 -7.73 -8.81
CA MET A 118 -17.42 -7.04 -9.38
C MET A 118 -16.81 -6.14 -8.30
N VAL A 119 -15.50 -6.28 -8.07
CA VAL A 119 -14.75 -5.48 -7.09
C VAL A 119 -13.58 -4.77 -7.74
N PHE A 120 -13.26 -3.57 -7.27
CA PHE A 120 -12.03 -2.86 -7.61
C PHE A 120 -11.13 -2.85 -6.37
N VAL A 121 -9.83 -3.07 -6.57
CA VAL A 121 -8.82 -2.79 -5.53
C VAL A 121 -8.27 -1.40 -5.77
N CYS A 122 -8.01 -0.63 -4.71
CA CYS A 122 -7.26 0.62 -4.84
C CYS A 122 -6.28 0.83 -3.70
N GLY A 123 -5.32 1.70 -3.93
CA GLY A 123 -4.47 2.24 -2.90
C GLY A 123 -3.60 3.36 -3.41
N ASP A 124 -3.22 4.23 -2.49
CA ASP A 124 -2.33 5.36 -2.70
C ASP A 124 -0.94 5.06 -2.18
N SER A 125 0.11 5.55 -2.85
CA SER A 125 1.50 5.36 -2.40
C SER A 125 1.82 3.86 -2.18
N CYS A 126 2.27 3.49 -0.98
CA CYS A 126 2.45 2.11 -0.51
C CYS A 126 1.20 1.23 -0.68
N GLY A 127 0.00 1.80 -0.61
CA GLY A 127 -1.25 1.16 -0.95
C GLY A 127 -1.36 0.74 -2.40
N GLY A 128 -0.84 1.56 -3.32
CA GLY A 128 -0.77 1.23 -4.75
C GLY A 128 0.14 0.02 -5.02
N ASN A 129 1.26 -0.08 -4.28
CA ASN A 129 2.12 -1.27 -4.29
C ASN A 129 1.40 -2.52 -3.77
N ILE A 130 0.64 -2.41 -2.68
CA ILE A 130 -0.16 -3.55 -2.19
C ILE A 130 -1.29 -3.89 -3.16
N ALA A 131 -1.92 -2.91 -3.80
CA ALA A 131 -2.93 -3.12 -4.84
C ALA A 131 -2.36 -3.87 -6.06
N HIS A 132 -1.11 -3.58 -6.46
CA HIS A 132 -0.36 -4.38 -7.44
C HIS A 132 -0.20 -5.84 -6.96
N HIS A 133 0.38 -6.08 -5.78
CA HIS A 133 0.64 -7.43 -5.27
C HIS A 133 -0.64 -8.25 -5.05
N PHE A 134 -1.70 -7.60 -4.57
CA PHE A 134 -3.03 -8.20 -4.46
C PHE A 134 -3.59 -8.59 -5.83
N THR A 135 -3.43 -7.73 -6.84
CA THR A 135 -3.87 -7.99 -8.20
C THR A 135 -3.11 -9.16 -8.83
N VAL A 136 -1.77 -9.17 -8.73
CA VAL A 136 -0.93 -10.30 -9.19
C VAL A 136 -1.28 -11.58 -8.44
N GLY A 137 -1.51 -11.50 -7.13
CA GLY A 137 -1.93 -12.63 -6.29
C GLY A 137 -3.26 -13.22 -6.73
N CYS A 138 -4.27 -12.39 -7.01
CA CYS A 138 -5.57 -12.81 -7.54
C CYS A 138 -5.44 -13.43 -8.94
N ALA A 139 -4.76 -12.73 -9.86
CA ALA A 139 -4.60 -13.15 -11.25
C ALA A 139 -3.75 -14.43 -11.40
N SER A 140 -2.84 -14.68 -10.47
CA SER A 140 -2.03 -15.91 -10.40
C SER A 140 -2.71 -17.05 -9.60
N GLY A 141 -3.95 -16.87 -9.14
CA GLY A 141 -4.67 -17.86 -8.33
C GLY A 141 -4.12 -18.08 -6.90
N LYS A 142 -3.19 -17.24 -6.44
CA LYS A 142 -2.62 -17.28 -5.08
C LYS A 142 -3.57 -16.70 -4.03
N ILE A 143 -4.47 -15.81 -4.44
CA ILE A 143 -5.51 -15.20 -3.60
C ILE A 143 -6.88 -15.53 -4.20
N ALA A 144 -7.74 -16.19 -3.42
CA ALA A 144 -9.09 -16.54 -3.84
C ALA A 144 -10.10 -15.47 -3.38
N LEU A 145 -10.84 -14.88 -4.33
CA LEU A 145 -11.88 -13.87 -4.07
C LEU A 145 -13.28 -14.47 -3.80
N GLY A 146 -13.38 -15.80 -3.69
CA GLY A 146 -14.66 -16.50 -3.56
C GLY A 146 -15.58 -16.21 -4.75
N PRO A 147 -16.83 -15.74 -4.54
CA PRO A 147 -17.76 -15.42 -5.63
C PRO A 147 -17.50 -14.07 -6.32
N ALA A 148 -16.52 -13.30 -5.86
CA ALA A 148 -16.18 -12.01 -6.45
C ALA A 148 -15.11 -12.11 -7.55
N ARG A 149 -15.11 -11.16 -8.49
CA ARG A 149 -14.06 -11.02 -9.51
C ARG A 149 -13.49 -9.60 -9.48
N LEU A 150 -12.17 -9.53 -9.60
CA LEU A 150 -11.44 -8.27 -9.72
C LEU A 150 -11.74 -7.65 -11.09
N ALA A 151 -12.44 -6.53 -11.07
CA ALA A 151 -12.91 -5.79 -12.24
C ALA A 151 -11.86 -4.81 -12.76
N GLY A 152 -11.05 -4.26 -11.85
CA GLY A 152 -10.00 -3.30 -12.13
C GLY A 152 -9.13 -3.02 -10.90
N CYS A 153 -8.02 -2.33 -11.12
CA CYS A 153 -7.10 -1.88 -10.09
C CYS A 153 -6.84 -0.37 -10.27
N VAL A 154 -6.90 0.40 -9.19
CA VAL A 154 -6.66 1.85 -9.18
C VAL A 154 -5.45 2.13 -8.29
N MET A 155 -4.34 2.54 -8.90
CA MET A 155 -3.09 2.87 -8.21
C MET A 155 -2.87 4.38 -8.25
N LEU A 156 -2.87 5.02 -7.09
CA LEU A 156 -2.58 6.45 -6.96
C LEU A 156 -1.13 6.62 -6.54
N TRP A 157 -0.29 7.26 -7.38
CA TRP A 157 1.15 7.47 -7.14
C TRP A 157 1.85 6.26 -6.52
N PRO A 158 1.77 5.06 -7.15
CA PRO A 158 2.13 3.81 -6.50
C PRO A 158 3.60 3.78 -6.10
N TYR A 159 3.85 3.43 -4.85
CA TYR A 159 5.18 3.45 -4.26
C TYR A 159 5.94 2.17 -4.59
N PHE A 160 6.71 2.22 -5.68
CA PHE A 160 7.63 1.15 -6.04
C PHE A 160 9.07 1.50 -5.64
N GLY A 161 9.85 0.47 -5.34
CA GLY A 161 11.30 0.54 -5.13
C GLY A 161 12.09 0.10 -6.36
N GLY A 162 13.41 0.08 -6.19
CA GLY A 162 14.38 -0.52 -7.11
C GLY A 162 15.70 0.24 -7.08
N GLU A 163 16.82 -0.46 -7.25
CA GLU A 163 18.15 0.14 -7.18
C GLU A 163 18.58 0.83 -8.49
N GLU A 164 17.87 0.56 -9.60
CA GLU A 164 18.03 1.32 -10.84
C GLU A 164 17.81 2.82 -10.60
N LYS A 165 18.77 3.63 -11.04
CA LYS A 165 18.73 5.08 -10.94
C LYS A 165 17.86 5.64 -12.06
N MET A 166 16.66 6.07 -11.70
CA MET A 166 15.83 6.88 -12.60
C MET A 166 16.44 8.29 -12.72
N GLU A 167 16.22 8.95 -13.86
CA GLU A 167 16.56 10.37 -14.05
C GLU A 167 15.62 11.25 -13.24
N ALA A 168 15.92 11.43 -11.95
CA ALA A 168 15.09 12.22 -11.06
C ALA A 168 14.96 13.67 -11.58
N PRO A 169 13.76 14.29 -11.50
CA PRO A 169 13.63 15.73 -11.71
C PRO A 169 14.60 16.50 -10.80
N PRO A 170 15.08 17.69 -11.22
CA PRO A 170 15.66 18.63 -10.28
C PRO A 170 14.63 18.88 -9.16
N PRO A 171 15.04 18.89 -7.88
CA PRO A 171 14.10 18.88 -6.78
C PRO A 171 13.16 20.09 -6.86
N ALA A 172 11.86 19.82 -6.92
CA ALA A 172 10.81 20.80 -6.67
C ALA A 172 10.80 21.13 -5.17
N ASP A 173 11.78 21.95 -4.79
CA ASP A 173 12.15 22.34 -3.43
C ASP A 173 12.55 21.17 -2.50
N THR A 174 13.76 21.23 -1.94
CA THR A 174 14.28 20.18 -1.02
C THR A 174 13.58 20.19 0.36
N SER A 175 12.55 21.02 0.51
CA SER A 175 11.68 21.16 1.68
C SER A 175 10.53 20.14 1.72
N SER A 176 10.24 19.43 0.62
CA SER A 176 9.16 18.43 0.61
C SER A 176 9.41 17.31 1.64
N ALA A 177 8.42 17.10 2.50
CA ALA A 177 8.43 16.03 3.49
C ALA A 177 8.48 14.64 2.84
N MET A 178 7.94 14.49 1.63
CA MET A 178 7.89 13.23 0.87
C MET A 178 9.01 13.22 -0.18
N ASN A 179 10.23 12.90 0.26
CA ASN A 179 11.43 12.88 -0.58
C ASN A 179 12.07 11.48 -0.64
N ILE A 180 13.04 11.32 -1.56
CA ILE A 180 13.72 10.04 -1.82
C ILE A 180 14.39 9.47 -0.56
N ALA A 181 14.95 10.29 0.33
CA ALA A 181 15.63 9.80 1.52
C ALA A 181 14.64 9.20 2.54
N LEU A 182 13.47 9.81 2.71
CA LEU A 182 12.38 9.26 3.53
C LEU A 182 11.87 7.94 2.94
N PHE A 183 11.65 7.89 1.63
CA PHE A 183 11.25 6.66 0.95
C PHE A 183 12.29 5.54 1.12
N ASP A 184 13.56 5.81 0.84
CA ASP A 184 14.63 4.81 1.02
C ASP A 184 14.72 4.28 2.46
N GLN A 185 14.45 5.13 3.46
CA GLN A 185 14.30 4.69 4.85
C GLN A 185 13.04 3.82 5.07
N MET A 186 11.89 4.20 4.53
CA MET A 186 10.68 3.37 4.60
C MET A 186 10.88 1.98 3.99
N TRP A 187 11.64 1.86 2.88
CA TRP A 187 11.99 0.56 2.32
C TRP A 187 12.94 -0.23 3.22
N ARG A 188 13.98 0.39 3.80
CA ARG A 188 14.88 -0.30 4.76
C ARG A 188 14.14 -0.85 5.98
N LEU A 189 13.14 -0.13 6.48
CA LEU A 189 12.30 -0.55 7.61
C LEU A 189 11.25 -1.62 7.24
N ALA A 190 10.78 -1.64 5.99
CA ALA A 190 9.76 -2.59 5.53
C ALA A 190 10.33 -3.94 5.08
N LEU A 191 11.54 -3.94 4.52
CA LEU A 191 12.18 -5.11 3.91
C LEU A 191 12.97 -5.97 4.92
N PRO A 192 13.28 -7.24 4.59
CA PRO A 192 14.18 -8.05 5.40
C PRO A 192 15.58 -7.43 5.52
N ALA A 193 16.26 -7.64 6.65
CA ALA A 193 17.63 -7.16 6.83
C ALA A 193 18.56 -7.73 5.72
N GLY A 194 19.31 -6.83 5.06
CA GLY A 194 20.18 -7.16 3.93
C GLY A 194 19.50 -7.21 2.56
N ALA A 195 18.17 -7.06 2.48
CA ALA A 195 17.47 -6.90 1.20
C ALA A 195 17.62 -5.46 0.66
N THR A 196 17.70 -5.33 -0.66
CA THR A 196 17.70 -4.04 -1.38
C THR A 196 16.29 -3.69 -1.85
N ARG A 197 16.10 -2.48 -2.40
CA ARG A 197 14.80 -2.06 -2.98
C ARG A 197 14.41 -2.85 -4.23
N ASP A 198 15.31 -3.67 -4.79
CA ASP A 198 15.01 -4.65 -5.84
C ASP A 198 14.32 -5.93 -5.34
N HIS A 199 14.17 -6.10 -4.02
CA HIS A 199 13.40 -7.20 -3.45
C HIS A 199 11.95 -7.20 -4.00
N PRO A 200 11.34 -8.37 -4.32
CA PRO A 200 10.08 -8.43 -5.06
C PRO A 200 8.89 -7.70 -4.44
N ALA A 201 8.88 -7.50 -3.11
CA ALA A 201 7.86 -6.69 -2.45
C ALA A 201 7.92 -5.20 -2.86
N ALA A 202 9.12 -4.67 -3.13
CA ALA A 202 9.36 -3.28 -3.44
C ALA A 202 9.38 -3.00 -4.96
N ASN A 203 10.13 -3.78 -5.74
CA ASN A 203 10.28 -3.59 -7.18
C ASN A 203 9.51 -4.68 -7.97
N PRO A 204 8.39 -4.35 -8.65
CA PRO A 204 7.65 -5.31 -9.49
C PRO A 204 8.44 -5.92 -10.64
N PHE A 205 9.53 -5.27 -11.06
CA PHE A 205 10.41 -5.67 -12.16
C PHE A 205 11.85 -5.94 -11.72
N GLY A 206 12.07 -6.16 -10.41
CA GLY A 206 13.36 -6.55 -9.85
C GLY A 206 13.81 -7.94 -10.32
N PRO A 207 15.09 -8.30 -10.16
CA PRO A 207 15.64 -9.55 -10.71
C PRO A 207 15.01 -10.84 -10.16
N GLU A 208 14.44 -10.79 -8.96
CA GLU A 208 13.74 -11.91 -8.32
C GLU A 208 12.22 -11.83 -8.47
N SER A 209 11.70 -10.81 -9.17
CA SER A 209 10.26 -10.55 -9.23
C SER A 209 9.55 -11.48 -10.24
N PRO A 210 8.34 -11.98 -9.92
CA PRO A 210 7.62 -12.87 -10.82
C PRO A 210 7.33 -12.21 -12.18
N PRO A 211 7.52 -12.89 -13.32
CA PRO A 211 7.22 -12.33 -14.63
C PRO A 211 5.71 -12.07 -14.76
N LEU A 212 5.36 -10.91 -15.31
CA LEU A 212 3.97 -10.47 -15.41
C LEU A 212 3.33 -10.80 -16.77
N ASP A 213 4.10 -11.19 -17.79
CA ASP A 213 3.65 -11.42 -19.17
C ASP A 213 2.45 -12.38 -19.23
N GLY A 214 2.55 -13.54 -18.57
CA GLY A 214 1.48 -14.53 -18.47
C GLY A 214 0.37 -14.21 -17.46
N VAL A 215 0.47 -13.11 -16.71
CA VAL A 215 -0.51 -12.71 -15.69
C VAL A 215 -1.62 -11.89 -16.34
N VAL A 216 -2.86 -12.42 -16.29
CA VAL A 216 -4.08 -11.76 -16.75
C VAL A 216 -4.44 -10.61 -15.81
N PHE A 217 -3.81 -9.48 -16.04
CA PHE A 217 -4.06 -8.25 -15.29
C PHE A 217 -5.45 -7.69 -15.68
N PRO A 218 -6.31 -7.31 -14.72
CA PRO A 218 -7.51 -6.53 -15.02
C PRO A 218 -7.11 -5.14 -15.54
N PRO A 219 -8.05 -4.35 -16.10
CA PRO A 219 -7.84 -2.95 -16.38
C PRO A 219 -7.21 -2.21 -15.18
N VAL A 220 -6.26 -1.33 -15.46
CA VAL A 220 -5.50 -0.58 -14.48
C VAL A 220 -5.62 0.91 -14.76
N LEU A 221 -5.97 1.69 -13.73
CA LEU A 221 -5.78 3.13 -13.70
C LEU A 221 -4.54 3.42 -12.86
N ILE A 222 -3.61 4.20 -13.42
CA ILE A 222 -2.44 4.74 -12.71
C ILE A 222 -2.58 6.26 -12.71
N VAL A 223 -2.53 6.84 -11.52
CA VAL A 223 -2.49 8.31 -11.36
C VAL A 223 -1.08 8.72 -10.95
N ASP A 224 -0.50 9.69 -11.66
CA ASP A 224 0.91 10.07 -11.54
C ASP A 224 1.06 11.60 -11.40
N PRO A 225 1.35 12.14 -10.20
CA PRO A 225 1.58 13.56 -9.97
C PRO A 225 2.92 14.00 -10.60
N GLU A 226 2.90 15.08 -11.37
CA GLU A 226 4.06 15.54 -12.16
C GLU A 226 5.30 15.89 -11.31
N GLN A 227 5.10 16.36 -10.09
CA GLN A 227 6.15 16.76 -9.15
C GLN A 227 6.51 15.65 -8.14
N ASP A 228 5.96 14.44 -8.31
CA ASP A 228 6.31 13.29 -7.48
C ASP A 228 7.74 12.81 -7.78
N VAL A 229 8.54 12.57 -6.75
CA VAL A 229 9.90 12.00 -6.88
C VAL A 229 9.89 10.54 -7.36
N LEU A 230 8.73 9.87 -7.34
CA LEU A 230 8.53 8.51 -7.83
C LEU A 230 8.08 8.45 -9.30
N ARG A 231 7.68 9.58 -9.90
CA ARG A 231 6.96 9.64 -11.19
C ARG A 231 7.62 8.83 -12.32
N ASP A 232 8.96 8.87 -12.41
CA ASP A 232 9.67 8.23 -13.53
C ASP A 232 9.66 6.70 -13.38
N ARG A 233 9.61 6.20 -12.13
CA ARG A 233 9.41 4.79 -11.79
C ARG A 233 7.95 4.36 -11.99
N VAL A 234 6.99 5.24 -11.74
CA VAL A 234 5.56 5.01 -12.05
C VAL A 234 5.33 4.95 -13.56
N ALA A 235 5.99 5.83 -14.32
CA ALA A 235 5.94 5.88 -15.78
C ALA A 235 6.62 4.65 -16.43
N ASP A 236 7.80 4.24 -15.96
CA ASP A 236 8.44 2.97 -16.37
C ASP A 236 7.52 1.77 -16.08
N TYR A 237 6.92 1.72 -14.90
CA TYR A 237 5.99 0.64 -14.54
C TYR A 237 4.77 0.60 -15.48
N ALA A 238 4.17 1.75 -15.79
CA ALA A 238 3.06 1.86 -16.74
C ALA A 238 3.48 1.35 -18.15
N ALA A 239 4.61 1.85 -18.67
CA ALA A 239 5.12 1.49 -19.99
C ALA A 239 5.45 -0.01 -20.10
N ARG A 240 6.00 -0.64 -19.06
CA ARG A 240 6.26 -2.09 -19.04
C ARG A 240 4.98 -2.91 -19.04
N LEU A 241 3.93 -2.49 -18.30
CA LEU A 241 2.63 -3.16 -18.37
C LEU A 241 1.98 -3.02 -19.76
N GLU A 242 2.05 -1.84 -20.38
CA GLU A 242 1.54 -1.59 -21.75
C GLU A 242 2.28 -2.43 -22.79
N ALA A 243 3.62 -2.52 -22.70
CA ALA A 243 4.44 -3.37 -23.56
C ALA A 243 4.08 -4.88 -23.44
N MET A 244 3.63 -5.31 -22.25
CA MET A 244 3.07 -6.64 -22.00
C MET A 244 1.59 -6.80 -22.45
N GLY A 245 1.05 -5.84 -23.23
CA GLY A 245 -0.31 -5.87 -23.75
C GLY A 245 -1.41 -5.68 -22.71
N LYS A 246 -1.10 -5.13 -21.54
CA LYS A 246 -2.07 -4.94 -20.44
C LYS A 246 -2.83 -3.63 -20.63
N ARG A 247 -4.09 -3.60 -20.18
CA ARG A 247 -4.95 -2.41 -20.28
C ARG A 247 -4.62 -1.40 -19.19
N VAL A 248 -3.83 -0.39 -19.52
CA VAL A 248 -3.44 0.71 -18.63
C VAL A 248 -4.11 2.02 -19.08
N GLU A 249 -4.61 2.80 -18.13
CA GLU A 249 -4.96 4.22 -18.26
C GLU A 249 -4.00 4.99 -17.33
N LEU A 250 -2.99 5.66 -17.89
CA LEU A 250 -2.08 6.53 -17.13
C LEU A 250 -2.58 7.99 -17.19
N VAL A 251 -2.88 8.57 -16.03
CA VAL A 251 -3.37 9.95 -15.92
C VAL A 251 -2.39 10.78 -15.11
N LYS A 252 -1.77 11.77 -15.75
CA LYS A 252 -0.80 12.68 -15.12
C LYS A 252 -1.47 13.92 -14.55
N PHE A 253 -1.17 14.23 -13.29
CA PHE A 253 -1.68 15.42 -12.60
C PHE A 253 -0.61 16.52 -12.58
N GLN A 254 -0.79 17.50 -13.46
CA GLN A 254 0.13 18.63 -13.64
C GLN A 254 0.20 19.51 -12.40
N GLY A 255 1.40 19.95 -12.04
CA GLY A 255 1.65 20.79 -10.87
C GLY A 255 1.38 20.14 -9.50
N GLN A 256 1.05 18.85 -9.44
CA GLN A 256 0.77 18.14 -8.19
C GLN A 256 1.96 17.29 -7.72
N GLY A 257 2.15 17.19 -6.40
CA GLY A 257 3.15 16.33 -5.75
C GLY A 257 2.57 15.05 -5.15
N HIS A 258 3.44 14.24 -4.54
CA HIS A 258 3.07 12.98 -3.89
C HIS A 258 1.98 13.19 -2.83
N GLY A 259 0.88 12.44 -2.91
CA GLY A 259 -0.20 12.51 -1.92
C GLY A 259 -1.02 13.81 -1.92
N PHE A 260 -1.03 14.60 -3.01
CA PHE A 260 -1.77 15.88 -3.06
C PHE A 260 -3.23 15.79 -2.57
N PHE A 261 -3.92 14.70 -2.89
CA PHE A 261 -5.30 14.44 -2.45
C PHE A 261 -5.46 14.29 -0.94
N VAL A 262 -4.42 13.82 -0.27
CA VAL A 262 -4.40 13.60 1.19
C VAL A 262 -4.16 14.92 1.93
N PHE A 263 -3.34 15.81 1.35
CA PHE A 263 -3.02 17.12 1.95
C PHE A 263 -4.06 18.20 1.63
N ASP A 264 -4.65 18.20 0.43
CA ASP A 264 -5.73 19.11 0.04
C ASP A 264 -6.89 18.37 -0.67
N PRO A 265 -7.73 17.64 0.10
CA PRO A 265 -8.86 16.87 -0.44
C PRO A 265 -9.98 17.73 -1.03
N MET A 266 -9.93 19.07 -0.87
CA MET A 266 -10.96 20.00 -1.34
C MET A 266 -10.50 20.84 -2.56
N SER A 267 -9.29 20.60 -3.07
CA SER A 267 -8.75 21.24 -4.27
C SER A 267 -9.44 20.81 -5.56
N GLU A 268 -9.33 21.63 -6.61
CA GLU A 268 -9.77 21.30 -7.97
C GLU A 268 -9.10 20.01 -8.49
N ALA A 269 -7.82 19.79 -8.16
CA ALA A 269 -7.10 18.57 -8.50
C ALA A 269 -7.68 17.33 -7.81
N SER A 270 -8.08 17.45 -6.53
CA SER A 270 -8.75 16.37 -5.79
C SER A 270 -10.14 16.07 -6.35
N ASP A 271 -10.87 17.11 -6.72
CA ASP A 271 -12.16 17.01 -7.39
C ASP A 271 -12.05 16.29 -8.75
N GLU A 272 -11.02 16.60 -9.56
CA GLU A 272 -10.76 15.90 -10.82
C GLU A 272 -10.27 14.47 -10.61
N LEU A 273 -9.48 14.19 -9.56
CA LEU A 273 -9.12 12.82 -9.22
C LEU A 273 -10.36 11.95 -8.97
N VAL A 274 -11.35 12.47 -8.24
CA VAL A 274 -12.63 11.78 -8.03
C VAL A 274 -13.36 11.56 -9.36
N ARG A 275 -13.33 12.52 -10.30
CA ARG A 275 -13.93 12.37 -11.64
C ARG A 275 -13.21 11.30 -12.48
N VAL A 276 -11.88 11.27 -12.46
CA VAL A 276 -11.03 10.26 -13.13
C VAL A 276 -11.34 8.86 -12.62
N VAL A 277 -11.27 8.65 -11.30
CA VAL A 277 -11.55 7.33 -10.69
C VAL A 277 -12.99 6.91 -10.95
N ARG A 278 -13.96 7.83 -10.88
CA ARG A 278 -15.36 7.55 -11.22
C ARG A 278 -15.53 7.17 -12.69
N ARG A 279 -14.87 7.86 -13.63
CA ARG A 279 -14.90 7.51 -15.06
C ARG A 279 -14.38 6.10 -15.28
N PHE A 280 -13.26 5.74 -14.67
CA PHE A 280 -12.67 4.41 -14.78
C PHE A 280 -13.57 3.29 -14.18
N VAL A 281 -14.14 3.52 -12.99
CA VAL A 281 -14.97 2.51 -12.30
C VAL A 281 -16.36 2.32 -12.94
N TYR A 282 -16.93 3.35 -13.57
CA TYR A 282 -18.31 3.33 -14.07
C TYR A 282 -18.48 3.51 -15.59
N GLY A 283 -17.42 3.85 -16.33
CA GLY A 283 -17.46 4.13 -17.77
C GLY A 283 -17.12 2.94 -18.68
N GLY A 284 -16.81 1.78 -18.10
CA GLY A 284 -16.54 0.51 -18.81
C GLY A 284 -17.65 -0.52 -18.71
#